data_AF-A0A2N2FZS7-F1
#
_entry.id   AF-A0A2N2FZS7-F1
#
_cell.length_a   1.000
_cell.length_b   1.000
_cell.length_c   1.000
_cell.angle_alpha   90.00
_cell.angle_beta   90.00
_cell.angle_gamma   90.00
#
_symmetry.space_group_name_H-M   'P 1'
#
loop_
_entity.id
_entity.type
_entity.pdbx_description
1 polymer ?
#
loop_
_entity_poly.entity_id
_entity_poly.type
_entity_poly.pdbx_seq_one_letter_code
_entity_poly.pdbx_strand_id
1 'polypeptide(L)'
;MSGKEITLTFYGRRFLREDWRIDFDRASIDAWVSRLQGEYTPFQISVHGRWQEEVVLEINGYADLLNCVRLSSPKDGIGNLCLGHVLGKSANCNLEEDIRRGVSRVAFAPEMVEPDGENKRVCHNCGCGC
;
A
#
# COMPACT_ATOMS: atom_id res chain seq x y z
N MET A 1 -21.62 12.51 -10.34
CA MET A 1 -20.43 11.88 -10.96
C MET A 1 -19.68 11.17 -9.84
N SER A 2 -19.51 9.85 -9.91
CA SER A 2 -18.78 9.10 -8.87
C SER A 2 -17.29 9.17 -9.17
N GLY A 3 -16.58 9.98 -8.38
CA GLY A 3 -15.12 10.04 -8.38
C GLY A 3 -14.51 8.67 -8.13
N LYS A 4 -13.24 8.51 -8.47
CA LYS A 4 -12.47 7.30 -8.18
C LYS A 4 -12.01 7.35 -6.72
N GLU A 5 -12.04 6.21 -6.04
CA GLU A 5 -11.65 6.10 -4.63
C GLU A 5 -10.51 5.10 -4.50
N ILE A 6 -9.42 5.52 -3.85
CA ILE A 6 -8.27 4.69 -3.54
C ILE A 6 -8.13 4.62 -2.02
N THR A 7 -8.14 3.41 -1.45
CA THR A 7 -7.93 3.22 -0.02
C THR A 7 -6.57 2.58 0.24
N LEU A 8 -5.81 3.21 1.13
CA LEU A 8 -4.60 2.71 1.75
C LEU A 8 -4.96 2.01 3.06
N THR A 9 -4.68 0.72 3.16
CA THR A 9 -4.86 -0.06 4.40
C THR A 9 -3.51 -0.32 5.03
N PHE A 10 -3.35 0.08 6.28
CA PHE A 10 -2.13 -0.14 7.06
C PHE A 10 -2.35 -1.27 8.07
N TYR A 11 -1.75 -2.42 7.80
CA TYR A 11 -1.79 -3.58 8.69
C TYR A 11 -0.86 -3.41 9.89
N GLY A 12 -1.18 -4.15 10.95
CA GLY A 12 -0.32 -4.33 12.10
C GLY A 12 1.01 -4.98 11.71
N ARG A 13 2.06 -4.71 12.48
CA ARG A 13 3.44 -5.08 12.15
C ARG A 13 4.14 -5.64 13.38
N ARG A 14 4.82 -6.78 13.23
CA ARG A 14 5.76 -7.31 14.23
C ARG A 14 7.13 -7.43 13.58
N PHE A 15 8.05 -6.56 13.99
CA PHE A 15 9.44 -6.63 13.55
C PHE A 15 10.12 -7.83 14.22
N LEU A 16 10.71 -8.72 13.41
CA LEU A 16 11.43 -9.90 13.89
C LEU A 16 12.88 -9.57 14.27
N ARG A 17 13.38 -8.45 13.75
CA ARG A 17 14.75 -7.99 13.89
C ARG A 17 14.80 -6.75 14.78
N GLU A 18 15.78 -6.73 15.68
CA GLU A 18 16.05 -5.57 16.53
C GLU A 18 16.97 -4.55 15.84
N ASP A 19 17.80 -5.02 14.90
CA ASP A 19 18.79 -4.21 14.16
C ASP A 19 18.19 -3.45 12.97
N TRP A 20 16.91 -3.68 12.67
CA TRP A 20 16.23 -3.06 11.55
C TRP A 20 14.78 -2.71 11.91
N ARG A 21 14.49 -1.40 11.86
CA ARG A 21 13.13 -0.87 11.99
C ARG A 21 13.04 0.44 11.24
N ILE A 22 11.90 0.66 10.58
CA ILE A 22 11.52 1.97 10.06
C ILE A 22 10.51 2.55 11.04
N ASP A 23 10.70 3.83 11.37
CA ASP A 23 9.72 4.55 12.16
C ASP A 23 8.46 4.74 11.32
N PHE A 24 7.36 4.19 11.82
CA PHE A 24 6.08 4.15 11.13
C PHE A 24 5.03 4.69 12.09
N ASP A 25 5.19 5.97 12.43
CA ASP A 25 4.32 6.70 13.31
C ASP A 25 2.97 6.97 12.64
N ARG A 26 1.90 6.65 13.35
CA ARG A 26 0.53 6.78 12.85
C ARG A 26 0.18 8.23 12.52
N ALA A 27 0.52 9.17 13.40
CA ALA A 27 0.16 10.57 13.21
C ALA A 27 0.85 11.16 11.97
N SER A 28 2.12 10.81 11.78
CA SER A 28 2.92 11.21 10.62
C SER A 28 2.34 10.66 9.32
N ILE A 29 1.96 9.37 9.31
CA ILE A 29 1.33 8.73 8.14
C ILE A 29 -0.05 9.33 7.85
N ASP A 30 -0.89 9.54 8.87
CA ASP A 30 -2.22 10.12 8.68
C ASP A 30 -2.13 11.56 8.12
N ALA A 31 -1.19 12.36 8.63
CA ALA A 31 -0.91 13.70 8.09
C ALA A 31 -0.38 13.64 6.65
N TRP A 32 0.45 12.65 6.33
CA TRP A 32 0.95 12.45 4.98
C TRP A 32 -0.16 12.01 4.00
N VAL A 33 -1.02 11.06 4.38
CA VAL A 33 -2.18 10.65 3.56
C VAL A 33 -3.13 11.82 3.33
N SER A 34 -3.31 12.69 4.33
CA SER A 34 -4.12 13.90 4.18
C SER A 34 -3.55 14.87 3.13
N ARG A 35 -2.22 15.02 3.08
CA ARG A 35 -1.56 15.80 2.02
C ARG A 35 -1.77 15.14 0.65
N LEU A 36 -1.63 13.82 0.58
CA LEU A 36 -1.85 13.05 -0.65
C LEU A 36 -3.29 13.20 -1.15
N GLN A 37 -4.31 13.15 -0.29
CA GLN A 37 -5.69 13.45 -0.66
C GLN A 37 -5.80 14.84 -1.32
N GLY A 38 -5.13 15.86 -0.77
CA GLY A 38 -5.08 17.20 -1.34
C GLY A 38 -4.50 17.24 -2.76
N GLU A 39 -3.42 16.48 -3.01
CA GLU A 39 -2.78 16.38 -4.32
C GLU A 39 -3.67 15.71 -5.37
N TYR A 40 -4.52 14.76 -4.96
CA TYR A 40 -5.33 13.96 -5.88
C TYR A 40 -6.76 14.52 -6.09
N THR A 41 -7.21 15.41 -5.22
CA THR A 41 -8.52 16.07 -5.30
C THR A 41 -8.77 16.78 -6.65
N PRO A 42 -7.81 17.53 -7.24
CA PRO A 42 -8.00 18.16 -8.55
C PRO A 42 -8.31 17.18 -9.69
N PHE A 43 -7.93 15.91 -9.54
CA PHE A 43 -8.21 14.84 -10.53
C PHE A 43 -9.52 14.11 -10.25
N GLN A 44 -10.33 14.57 -9.28
CA GLN A 44 -11.55 13.89 -8.83
C GLN A 44 -11.30 12.48 -8.29
N ILE A 45 -10.14 12.29 -7.66
CA ILE A 45 -9.72 11.06 -7.01
C ILE A 45 -9.67 11.30 -5.50
N SER A 46 -10.35 10.44 -4.74
CA SER A 46 -10.28 10.42 -3.28
C SER A 46 -9.27 9.38 -2.83
N VAL A 47 -8.41 9.74 -1.88
CA VAL A 47 -7.39 8.87 -1.28
C VAL A 47 -7.61 8.84 0.23
N HIS A 48 -7.82 7.65 0.78
CA HIS A 48 -8.13 7.48 2.21
C HIS A 48 -7.15 6.52 2.87
N GLY A 49 -6.79 6.80 4.12
CA GLY A 49 -6.01 5.91 4.97
C GLY A 49 -6.91 5.21 5.98
N ARG A 50 -6.74 3.90 6.15
CA ARG A 50 -7.36 3.13 7.22
C ARG A 50 -6.33 2.24 7.89
N TRP A 51 -6.46 2.10 9.20
CA TRP A 51 -5.62 1.21 10.00
C TRP A 51 -6.40 -0.08 10.28
N GLN A 52 -5.73 -1.22 10.12
CA GLN A 52 -6.31 -2.53 10.36
C GLN A 52 -5.30 -3.36 11.16
N GLU A 53 -5.16 -3.02 12.44
CA GLU A 53 -4.10 -3.52 13.33
C GLU A 53 -4.36 -4.95 13.83
N GLU A 54 -5.58 -5.48 13.65
CA GLU A 54 -5.92 -6.86 13.94
C GLU A 54 -5.27 -7.86 12.96
N VAL A 55 -4.93 -7.41 11.74
CA VAL A 55 -4.15 -8.18 10.78
C VAL A 55 -2.69 -7.81 10.97
N VAL A 56 -1.89 -8.73 11.51
CA VAL A 56 -0.48 -8.48 11.84
C VAL A 56 0.44 -9.28 10.93
N LEU A 57 1.38 -8.60 10.26
CA LEU A 57 2.43 -9.24 9.47
C LEU A 57 3.78 -9.22 10.20
N GLU A 58 4.56 -10.28 10.02
CA GLU A 58 5.94 -10.36 10.46
C GLU A 58 6.87 -9.63 9.47
N ILE A 59 7.74 -8.76 9.99
CA ILE A 59 8.60 -7.91 9.18
C ILE A 59 10.06 -8.31 9.40
N ASN A 60 10.68 -8.88 8.36
CA ASN A 60 12.09 -9.24 8.35
C ASN A 60 12.94 -8.30 7.48
N GLY A 61 12.29 -7.47 6.66
CA GLY A 61 12.93 -6.40 5.91
C GLY A 61 11.94 -5.49 5.20
N TYR A 62 12.48 -4.60 4.35
CA TYR A 62 11.68 -3.57 3.68
C TYR A 62 10.61 -4.13 2.75
N ALA A 63 10.88 -5.25 2.06
CA ALA A 63 9.89 -5.90 1.20
C ALA A 63 8.66 -6.36 1.99
N ASP A 64 8.84 -6.90 3.20
CA ASP A 64 7.75 -7.31 4.08
C ASP A 64 6.98 -6.09 4.61
N LEU A 65 7.69 -4.98 4.86
CA LEU A 65 7.05 -3.73 5.26
C LEU A 65 6.11 -3.19 4.18
N LEU A 66 6.51 -3.26 2.91
CA LEU A 66 5.63 -2.89 1.78
C LEU A 66 4.38 -3.76 1.72
N ASN A 67 4.44 -5.01 2.20
CA ASN A 67 3.27 -5.90 2.22
C ASN A 67 2.21 -5.50 3.27
N CYS A 68 2.59 -4.68 4.26
CA CYS A 68 1.68 -4.16 5.28
C CYS A 68 0.83 -2.99 4.78
N VAL A 69 1.19 -2.40 3.65
CA VAL A 69 0.37 -1.38 3.00
C VAL A 69 -0.40 -2.03 1.88
N ARG A 70 -1.72 -2.00 1.95
CA ARG A 70 -2.61 -2.49 0.90
C ARG A 70 -3.27 -1.34 0.17
N LEU A 71 -3.47 -1.51 -1.12
CA LEU A 71 -4.18 -0.60 -2.01
C LEU A 71 -5.47 -1.28 -2.48
N SER A 72 -6.57 -0.54 -2.40
CA SER A 72 -7.81 -0.90 -3.07
C SER A 72 -8.33 0.26 -3.90
N SER A 73 -8.95 -0.06 -5.03
CA SER A 73 -9.70 0.86 -5.88
C SER A 73 -10.81 0.05 -6.57
N PRO A 74 -12.01 -0.03 -5.97
CA PRO A 74 -13.08 -0.89 -6.46
C PRO A 74 -13.50 -0.60 -7.91
N LYS A 75 -13.42 0.68 -8.32
CA LYS A 75 -13.79 1.11 -9.67
C LYS A 75 -12.85 0.55 -10.75
N ASP A 76 -11.63 0.17 -10.37
CA ASP A 76 -10.65 -0.44 -11.28
C ASP A 76 -10.49 -1.95 -11.04
N GLY A 77 -11.37 -2.57 -10.24
CA GLY A 77 -11.28 -4.00 -9.92
C GLY A 77 -10.14 -4.36 -8.95
N ILE A 78 -9.53 -3.39 -8.27
CA ILE A 78 -8.43 -3.62 -7.33
C ILE A 78 -9.02 -3.76 -5.91
N GLY A 79 -9.00 -4.97 -5.38
CA GLY A 79 -9.64 -5.30 -4.10
C GLY A 79 -8.77 -5.03 -2.87
N ASN A 80 -7.53 -5.55 -2.84
CA ASN A 80 -6.67 -5.47 -1.67
C ASN A 80 -5.21 -5.84 -1.98
N LEU A 81 -4.58 -5.22 -2.97
CA LEU A 81 -3.21 -5.57 -3.40
C LEU A 81 -2.16 -5.01 -2.46
N CYS A 82 -1.05 -5.74 -2.22
CA CYS A 82 0.06 -5.15 -1.48
C CYS A 82 0.81 -4.11 -2.32
N LEU A 83 1.33 -3.09 -1.64
CA LEU A 83 2.14 -2.06 -2.27
C LEU A 83 3.40 -2.65 -2.95
N GLY A 84 3.99 -3.67 -2.34
CA GLY A 84 5.12 -4.41 -2.92
C GLY A 84 4.80 -5.02 -4.30
N HIS A 85 3.59 -5.55 -4.48
CA HIS A 85 3.12 -6.09 -5.77
C HIS A 85 2.91 -4.97 -6.81
N VAL A 86 2.36 -3.84 -6.39
CA VAL A 86 2.11 -2.69 -7.30
C VAL A 86 3.41 -2.05 -7.81
N LEU A 87 4.48 -2.08 -7.00
CA LEU A 87 5.73 -1.37 -7.29
C LEU A 87 6.88 -2.27 -7.78
N GLY A 88 6.91 -3.53 -7.34
CA GLY A 88 8.11 -4.35 -7.39
C GLY A 88 9.19 -3.84 -6.43
N LYS A 89 10.38 -3.55 -6.96
CA LYS A 89 11.54 -3.15 -6.15
C LYS A 89 11.53 -1.66 -5.80
N SER A 90 11.68 -1.35 -4.52
CA SER A 90 12.00 0.01 -4.05
C SER A 90 13.50 0.29 -4.20
N ALA A 91 13.83 1.45 -4.77
CA ALA A 91 15.23 1.86 -4.96
C ALA A 91 15.82 2.52 -3.70
N ASN A 92 15.00 3.30 -3.00
CA ASN A 92 15.44 4.17 -1.91
C ASN A 92 15.00 3.67 -0.53
N CYS A 93 14.19 2.60 -0.47
CA CYS A 93 13.55 2.12 0.76
C CYS A 93 12.81 3.24 1.51
N ASN A 94 12.14 4.12 0.77
CA ASN A 94 11.39 5.24 1.29
C ASN A 94 9.88 4.98 1.14
N LEU A 95 9.20 4.82 2.26
CA LEU A 95 7.83 4.34 2.28
C LEU A 95 6.83 5.37 1.78
N GLU A 96 7.02 6.65 2.07
CA GLU A 96 6.19 7.72 1.53
C GLU A 96 6.32 7.80 0.00
N GLU A 97 7.55 7.72 -0.51
CA GLU A 97 7.81 7.70 -1.96
C GLU A 97 7.11 6.52 -2.62
N ASP A 98 7.26 5.33 -2.04
CA ASP A 98 6.69 4.10 -2.55
C ASP A 98 5.15 4.14 -2.51
N ILE A 99 4.54 4.55 -1.40
CA ILE A 99 3.08 4.69 -1.32
C ILE A 99 2.59 5.66 -2.40
N ARG A 100 3.24 6.82 -2.57
CA ARG A 100 2.87 7.79 -3.61
C ARG A 100 2.96 7.18 -5.00
N ARG A 101 4.03 6.44 -5.31
CA ARG A 101 4.19 5.73 -6.59
C ARG A 101 3.07 4.71 -6.80
N GLY A 102 2.70 3.98 -5.74
CA GLY A 102 1.64 2.98 -5.78
C GLY A 102 0.28 3.60 -6.04
N VAL A 103 -0.07 4.64 -5.28
CA VAL A 103 -1.30 5.43 -5.48
C VAL A 103 -1.32 6.05 -6.87
N SER A 104 -0.21 6.63 -7.35
CA SER A 104 -0.13 7.18 -8.70
C SER A 104 -0.38 6.14 -9.79
N ARG A 105 0.16 4.93 -9.63
CA ARG A 105 -0.06 3.85 -10.59
C ARG A 105 -1.52 3.41 -10.60
N VAL A 106 -2.10 3.18 -9.41
CA VAL A 106 -3.53 2.87 -9.30
C VAL A 106 -4.40 4.00 -9.85
N ALA A 107 -4.06 5.26 -9.59
CA ALA A 107 -4.81 6.43 -10.04
C ALA A 107 -4.88 6.54 -11.57
N PHE A 108 -3.74 6.44 -12.24
CA PHE A 108 -3.60 6.86 -13.64
C PHE A 108 -3.29 5.73 -14.63
N ALA A 109 -2.86 4.55 -14.16
CA ALA A 109 -2.58 3.38 -14.98
C ALA A 109 -2.95 2.07 -14.25
N PRO A 110 -4.19 1.93 -13.73
CA PRO A 110 -4.61 0.75 -12.98
C PRO A 110 -4.53 -0.55 -13.80
N GLU A 111 -4.69 -0.48 -15.12
CA GLU A 111 -4.56 -1.61 -16.04
C GLU A 111 -3.14 -2.19 -16.12
N MET A 112 -2.14 -1.42 -15.68
CA MET A 112 -0.74 -1.86 -15.59
C MET A 112 -0.43 -2.52 -14.23
N VAL A 113 -1.41 -2.62 -13.33
CA VAL A 113 -1.30 -3.37 -12.09
C VAL A 113 -1.82 -4.77 -12.34
N GLU A 114 -0.94 -5.77 -12.24
CA GLU A 114 -1.35 -7.16 -12.43
C GLU A 114 -2.48 -7.52 -11.44
N PRO A 115 -3.63 -8.03 -11.94
CA PRO A 115 -4.76 -8.38 -11.09
C PRO A 115 -4.41 -9.53 -10.15
N ASP A 116 -5.19 -9.66 -9.08
CA ASP A 116 -5.02 -10.57 -7.91
C ASP A 116 -4.92 -12.09 -8.26
N GLY A 117 -4.88 -12.47 -9.54
CA GLY A 117 -5.00 -13.86 -10.01
C GLY A 117 -3.88 -14.44 -10.87
N GLU A 118 -2.94 -13.65 -11.41
CA GLU A 118 -2.03 -14.18 -12.46
C GLU A 118 -0.72 -14.82 -11.98
N ASN A 119 -0.37 -14.83 -10.68
CA ASN A 119 0.81 -15.56 -10.19
C ASN A 119 0.65 -16.16 -8.78
N LYS A 120 -0.07 -17.29 -8.67
CA LYS A 120 -0.16 -18.15 -7.46
C LYS A 120 1.16 -18.84 -7.03
N ARG A 121 2.35 -18.32 -7.37
CA ARG A 121 3.62 -19.04 -7.07
C ARG A 121 4.67 -18.30 -6.25
N VAL A 122 4.50 -17.02 -5.92
CA VAL A 122 5.52 -16.34 -5.08
C VAL A 122 4.97 -15.21 -4.18
N CYS A 123 3.84 -15.38 -3.49
CA CYS A 123 3.64 -14.62 -2.24
C CYS A 123 4.63 -15.24 -1.22
N HIS A 124 5.78 -14.59 -1.04
CA HIS A 124 6.72 -14.88 0.02
C HIS A 124 6.01 -14.65 1.36
N ASN A 125 5.42 -15.70 1.94
CA ASN A 125 4.94 -15.78 3.33
C ASN A 125 4.15 -14.55 3.83
N CYS A 126 3.41 -13.88 2.95
CA CYS A 126 2.84 -12.57 3.21
C CYS A 126 1.57 -12.59 4.05
N GLY A 127 1.12 -13.76 4.54
CA GLY A 127 -0.02 -13.95 5.45
C GLY A 127 -1.38 -13.47 4.92
N CYS A 128 -1.43 -12.89 3.71
CA CYS A 128 -2.57 -12.13 3.21
C CYS A 128 -3.66 -12.96 2.54
N GLY A 129 -3.52 -14.30 2.51
CA GLY A 129 -4.56 -15.21 2.00
C GLY A 129 -4.99 -14.95 0.55
N CYS A 130 -4.07 -14.57 -0.33
CA CYS A 130 -4.28 -14.52 -1.79
C CYS A 130 -4.42 -15.93 -2.39
#